data_AF-A0A4V1SBV1-F1
#
_entry.id   AF-A0A4V1SBV1-F1
#
_cell.length_a   1.000
_cell.length_b   1.000
_cell.length_c   1.000
_cell.angle_alpha   90.00
_cell.angle_beta   90.00
_cell.angle_gamma   90.00
#
_symmetry.space_group_name_H-M   'P 1'
#
loop_
_entity.id
_entity.type
_entity.pdbx_description
1 polymer ?
#
loop_
_entity_poly.entity_id
_entity_poly.type
_entity_poly.pdbx_seq_one_letter_code
_entity_poly.pdbx_strand_id
1 'polypeptide(L)'
;AFEHVAKDDLPLIEDNGVSARIIMGSLWGATSPITQHAATIYADILMNAGASIPIEAEADERAVLVALGDASLDGETLDRYSLYILKPGHAMTLRATTDARVMLLGGEAFKTPRHVWWNFVSSSRDRINQAKHDWKERNFPLVPGDSEEFIPIPEVPKTVSYP
;
A
#
# COMPACT_ATOMS: atom_id res chain seq x y z
N ALA A 1 2.18 -10.58 15.19
CA ALA A 1 3.56 -11.07 14.96
C ALA A 1 4.35 -9.95 14.31
N PHE A 2 5.68 -9.98 14.44
CA PHE A 2 6.58 -9.12 13.67
C PHE A 2 7.34 -9.97 12.67
N GLU A 3 7.45 -9.50 11.43
CA GLU A 3 8.18 -10.15 10.35
C GLU A 3 9.09 -9.10 9.72
N HIS A 4 10.35 -9.46 9.49
CA HIS A 4 11.32 -8.65 8.77
C HIS A 4 11.82 -9.43 7.56
N VAL A 5 11.76 -8.79 6.40
CA VAL A 5 12.31 -9.30 5.15
C VAL A 5 13.35 -8.29 4.66
N ALA A 6 14.58 -8.75 4.43
CA ALA A 6 15.64 -7.86 3.97
C ALA A 6 15.42 -7.47 2.51
N LYS A 7 16.03 -6.36 2.10
CA LYS A 7 15.94 -5.84 0.72
C LYS A 7 16.32 -6.90 -0.33
N ASP A 8 17.34 -7.70 -0.04
CA ASP A 8 17.90 -8.68 -0.98
C ASP A 8 17.07 -9.97 -1.04
N ASP A 9 16.16 -10.18 -0.08
CA ASP A 9 15.18 -11.27 -0.09
C ASP A 9 13.91 -10.91 -0.86
N LEU A 10 13.72 -9.64 -1.22
CA LEU A 10 12.60 -9.19 -2.03
C LEU A 10 12.93 -9.35 -3.52
N PRO A 11 12.05 -9.99 -4.32
CA PRO A 11 12.29 -10.15 -5.74
C PRO A 11 12.48 -8.81 -6.44
N LEU A 12 13.49 -8.75 -7.30
CA LEU A 12 13.77 -7.64 -8.20
C LEU A 12 13.62 -8.13 -9.64
N ILE A 13 12.71 -7.51 -10.37
CA ILE A 13 12.55 -7.71 -11.81
C ILE A 13 13.24 -6.56 -12.53
N GLU A 14 14.13 -6.88 -13.46
CA GLU A 14 14.80 -5.89 -14.28
C GLU A 14 14.58 -6.18 -15.76
N ASP A 15 14.05 -5.22 -16.50
CA ASP A 15 13.84 -5.34 -17.94
C ASP A 15 13.76 -3.97 -18.61
N ASN A 16 14.42 -3.80 -19.76
CA ASN A 16 14.27 -2.63 -20.65
C ASN A 16 14.26 -1.25 -19.95
N GLY A 17 15.14 -1.04 -18.96
CA GLY A 17 15.23 0.23 -18.22
C GLY A 17 14.24 0.36 -17.06
N VAL A 18 13.58 -0.72 -16.67
CA VAL A 18 12.77 -0.84 -15.46
C VAL A 18 13.48 -1.73 -14.45
N SER A 19 13.48 -1.31 -13.18
CA SER A 19 13.86 -2.13 -12.02
C SER A 19 12.72 -2.08 -11.01
N ALA A 20 11.92 -3.15 -10.93
CA ALA A 20 10.74 -3.26 -10.09
C ALA A 20 10.99 -4.23 -8.93
N ARG A 21 11.00 -3.72 -7.69
CA ARG A 21 11.07 -4.55 -6.48
C ARG A 21 9.66 -4.87 -6.00
N ILE A 22 9.36 -6.16 -5.89
CA ILE A 22 8.08 -6.65 -5.37
C ILE A 22 8.17 -6.67 -3.85
N ILE A 23 7.50 -5.73 -3.21
CA ILE A 23 7.46 -5.61 -1.75
C ILE A 23 6.53 -6.68 -1.19
N MET A 24 5.32 -6.82 -1.73
CA MET A 24 4.33 -7.78 -1.27
C MET A 24 3.53 -8.31 -2.46
N GLY A 25 3.12 -9.58 -2.41
CA GLY A 25 2.33 -10.17 -3.50
C GLY A 25 3.12 -10.82 -4.60
N SER A 26 2.42 -11.09 -5.70
CA SER A 26 2.98 -11.66 -6.92
C SER A 26 2.74 -10.72 -8.09
N LEU A 27 3.81 -10.35 -8.80
CA LEU A 27 3.79 -9.46 -9.96
C LEU A 27 4.83 -9.95 -10.96
N TRP A 28 4.54 -9.86 -12.26
CA TRP A 28 5.48 -10.18 -13.35
C TRP A 28 6.19 -11.54 -13.19
N GLY A 29 5.48 -12.55 -12.70
CA GLY A 29 5.99 -13.91 -12.53
C GLY A 29 6.88 -14.16 -11.31
N ALA A 30 7.09 -13.16 -10.44
CA ALA A 30 7.81 -13.32 -9.18
C ALA A 30 6.91 -13.00 -7.97
N THR A 31 7.26 -13.59 -6.82
CA THR A 31 6.44 -13.53 -5.60
C THR A 31 7.31 -13.14 -4.40
N SER A 32 6.89 -12.10 -3.68
CA SER A 32 7.51 -11.69 -2.42
C SER A 32 7.28 -12.75 -1.34
N PRO A 33 8.28 -13.03 -0.47
CA PRO A 33 8.11 -13.99 0.63
C PRO A 33 7.25 -13.44 1.78
N ILE A 34 6.88 -12.15 1.77
CA ILE A 34 6.11 -11.53 2.85
C ILE A 34 4.75 -12.22 3.01
N THR A 35 4.42 -12.62 4.23
CA THR A 35 3.13 -13.25 4.56
C THR A 35 1.95 -12.35 4.18
N GLN A 36 0.97 -12.92 3.47
CA GLN A 36 -0.26 -12.24 3.08
C GLN A 36 -1.49 -12.83 3.79
N HIS A 37 -2.43 -11.97 4.18
CA HIS A 37 -3.72 -12.37 4.76
C HIS A 37 -4.93 -12.03 3.87
N ALA A 38 -4.67 -11.33 2.76
CA ALA A 38 -5.56 -11.08 1.64
C ALA A 38 -4.69 -10.97 0.39
N ALA A 39 -5.25 -11.17 -0.81
CA ALA A 39 -4.47 -10.92 -2.02
C ALA A 39 -4.03 -9.44 -2.04
N THR A 40 -2.75 -9.20 -2.24
CA THR A 40 -2.14 -7.87 -2.24
C THR A 40 -1.07 -7.86 -3.31
N ILE A 41 -0.92 -6.74 -4.00
CA ILE A 41 0.22 -6.43 -4.85
C ILE A 41 0.82 -5.13 -4.35
N TYR A 42 2.14 -5.08 -4.22
CA TYR A 42 2.85 -3.87 -3.84
C TYR A 42 4.25 -3.88 -4.41
N ALA A 43 4.58 -2.90 -5.25
CA ALA A 43 5.89 -2.78 -5.87
C ALA A 43 6.43 -1.35 -5.84
N ASP A 44 7.75 -1.26 -5.69
CA ASP A 44 8.56 -0.06 -5.89
C ASP A 44 9.24 -0.16 -7.26
N ILE A 45 8.87 0.73 -8.18
CA ILE A 45 9.27 0.65 -9.58
C ILE A 45 10.15 1.85 -9.91
N LEU A 46 11.42 1.58 -10.20
CA LEU A 46 12.34 2.55 -10.79
C LEU A 46 12.31 2.39 -12.31
N MET A 47 12.23 3.49 -13.03
CA MET A 47 12.11 3.49 -14.49
C MET A 47 13.02 4.57 -15.07
N ASN A 48 13.82 4.21 -16.06
CA ASN A 48 14.56 5.16 -16.88
C ASN A 48 13.59 5.90 -17.81
N ALA A 49 13.96 7.10 -18.25
CA ALA A 49 13.19 7.85 -19.22
C ALA A 49 12.88 7.02 -20.48
N GLY A 50 11.61 6.99 -20.87
CA GLY A 50 11.10 6.23 -22.02
C GLY A 50 10.75 4.76 -21.72
N ALA A 51 11.18 4.21 -20.58
CA ALA A 51 10.84 2.85 -20.18
C ALA A 51 9.35 2.70 -19.88
N SER A 52 8.84 1.48 -20.01
CA SER A 52 7.44 1.16 -19.72
C SER A 52 7.28 -0.23 -19.12
N ILE A 53 6.27 -0.40 -18.28
CA ILE A 53 5.93 -1.66 -17.64
C ILE A 53 4.40 -1.90 -17.70
N PRO A 54 3.94 -3.12 -18.00
CA PRO A 54 2.52 -3.43 -17.93
C PRO A 54 2.04 -3.48 -16.48
N ILE A 55 0.80 -3.05 -16.26
CA ILE A 55 0.05 -3.27 -15.03
C ILE A 55 -1.12 -4.19 -15.39
N GLU A 56 -1.01 -5.44 -14.99
CA GLU A 56 -1.99 -6.46 -15.30
C GLU A 56 -3.29 -6.27 -14.50
N ALA A 57 -4.37 -6.89 -14.97
CA ALA A 57 -5.75 -6.57 -14.59
C ALA A 57 -6.32 -7.44 -13.46
N GLU A 58 -5.55 -8.39 -12.95
CA GLU A 58 -6.03 -9.49 -12.11
C GLU A 58 -6.38 -9.04 -10.69
N ALA A 59 -5.71 -8.02 -10.16
CA ALA A 59 -6.07 -7.47 -8.84
C ALA A 59 -7.35 -6.63 -8.94
N ASP A 60 -8.30 -6.88 -8.02
CA ASP A 60 -9.60 -6.23 -7.97
C ASP A 60 -9.46 -4.70 -7.89
N GLU A 61 -8.60 -4.23 -7.00
CA GLU A 61 -8.29 -2.82 -6.80
C GLU A 61 -6.81 -2.58 -7.06
N ARG A 62 -6.49 -1.51 -7.79
CA ARG A 62 -5.14 -1.12 -8.16
C ARG A 62 -5.01 0.39 -8.12
N ALA A 63 -3.84 0.87 -7.69
CA ALA A 63 -3.50 2.27 -7.68
C ALA A 63 -2.02 2.50 -7.97
N VAL A 64 -1.70 3.63 -8.59
CA VAL A 64 -0.32 4.08 -8.80
C VAL A 64 -0.09 5.44 -8.15
N LEU A 65 1.13 5.65 -7.64
CA LEU A 65 1.57 6.93 -7.10
C LEU A 65 2.98 7.23 -7.63
N VAL A 66 3.15 8.39 -8.25
CA VAL A 66 4.46 8.87 -8.71
C VAL A 66 5.17 9.56 -7.54
N ALA A 67 6.27 8.98 -7.09
CA ALA A 67 7.07 9.51 -5.98
C ALA A 67 8.19 10.46 -6.47
N LEU A 68 8.80 10.14 -7.62
CA LEU A 68 9.86 10.92 -8.25
C LEU A 68 9.70 10.90 -9.78
N GLY A 69 10.19 11.94 -10.44
CA GLY A 69 10.13 12.07 -11.89
C GLY A 69 8.71 12.25 -12.42
N ASP A 70 8.55 11.96 -13.71
CA ASP A 70 7.31 12.12 -14.46
C ASP A 70 6.93 10.80 -15.12
N ALA A 71 5.67 10.41 -14.97
CA ALA A 71 5.12 9.21 -15.57
C ALA A 71 3.74 9.46 -16.17
N SER A 72 3.33 8.55 -17.03
CA SER A 72 2.00 8.51 -17.62
C SER A 72 1.42 7.11 -17.56
N LEU A 73 0.09 7.03 -17.50
CA LEU A 73 -0.65 5.79 -17.57
C LEU A 73 -1.53 5.82 -18.81
N ASP A 74 -1.27 4.91 -19.76
CA ASP A 74 -1.91 4.88 -21.09
C ASP A 74 -1.91 6.25 -21.81
N GLY A 75 -0.86 7.04 -21.59
CA GLY A 75 -0.68 8.38 -22.16
C GLY A 75 -1.25 9.53 -21.34
N GLU A 76 -2.03 9.25 -20.28
CA GLU A 76 -2.47 10.29 -19.34
C GLU A 76 -1.35 10.62 -18.35
N THR A 77 -1.00 11.90 -18.24
CA THR A 77 0.08 12.34 -17.33
C THR A 77 -0.36 12.20 -15.87
N LEU A 78 0.55 11.69 -15.04
CA LEU A 78 0.33 11.53 -13.62
C LEU A 78 1.06 12.63 -12.83
N ASP A 79 0.35 13.27 -11.93
CA ASP A 79 0.88 14.21 -10.96
C ASP A 79 1.62 13.46 -9.83
N ARG A 80 2.72 14.05 -9.38
CA ARG A 80 3.45 13.54 -8.23
C ARG A 80 2.62 13.64 -6.96
N TYR A 81 2.77 12.64 -6.09
CA TYR A 81 2.08 12.53 -4.79
C TYR A 81 0.55 12.41 -4.86
N SER A 82 0.00 12.24 -6.06
CA SER A 82 -1.40 11.87 -6.27
C SER A 82 -1.54 10.36 -6.37
N LEU A 83 -2.60 9.83 -5.75
CA LEU A 83 -2.97 8.42 -5.86
C LEU A 83 -3.99 8.25 -6.98
N TYR A 84 -3.59 7.57 -8.05
CA TYR A 84 -4.45 7.28 -9.19
C TYR A 84 -5.07 5.92 -9.02
N ILE A 85 -6.41 5.85 -8.91
CA ILE A 85 -7.15 4.59 -8.82
C ILE A 85 -7.41 4.08 -10.23
N LEU A 86 -6.99 2.84 -10.50
CA LEU A 86 -7.12 2.21 -11.81
C LEU A 86 -8.48 1.52 -11.91
N LYS A 87 -9.07 1.59 -13.10
CA LYS A 87 -10.33 0.89 -13.37
C LYS A 87 -10.14 -0.62 -13.22
N PRO A 88 -10.97 -1.33 -12.42
CA PRO A 88 -10.90 -2.79 -12.30
C PRO A 88 -11.03 -3.50 -13.65
N GLY A 89 -10.31 -4.62 -13.83
CA GLY A 89 -10.40 -5.45 -15.03
C GLY A 89 -9.82 -4.84 -16.31
N HIS A 90 -9.06 -3.75 -16.22
CA HIS A 90 -8.39 -3.13 -17.36
C HIS A 90 -6.86 -3.18 -17.22
N ALA A 91 -6.17 -3.86 -18.13
CA ALA A 91 -4.71 -3.81 -18.17
C ALA A 91 -4.28 -2.42 -18.67
N MET A 92 -3.22 -1.87 -18.08
CA MET A 92 -2.74 -0.52 -18.39
C MET A 92 -1.22 -0.53 -18.58
N THR A 93 -0.69 0.47 -19.27
CA THR A 93 0.75 0.63 -19.47
C THR A 93 1.24 1.87 -18.72
N LEU A 94 2.11 1.65 -17.74
CA LEU A 94 2.83 2.73 -17.07
C LEU A 94 4.09 3.06 -17.89
N ARG A 95 4.29 4.34 -18.21
CA ARG A 95 5.45 4.84 -18.95
C ARG A 95 6.12 5.98 -18.22
N ALA A 96 7.43 5.92 -18.14
CA ALA A 96 8.25 7.00 -17.60
C ALA A 96 8.58 8.03 -18.69
N THR A 97 8.27 9.30 -18.44
CA THR A 97 8.62 10.42 -19.35
C THR A 97 10.02 10.93 -19.04
N THR A 98 10.37 10.96 -17.75
CA THR A 98 11.73 11.19 -17.23
C THR A 98 12.13 9.99 -16.36
N ASP A 99 13.35 9.95 -15.84
CA ASP A 99 13.69 8.95 -14.83
C ASP A 99 12.73 9.09 -13.63
N ALA A 100 11.99 8.02 -13.32
CA ALA A 100 10.86 8.05 -12.42
C ALA A 100 10.90 6.93 -11.38
N ARG A 101 10.25 7.19 -10.25
CA ARG A 101 9.96 6.19 -9.21
C ARG A 101 8.48 6.16 -8.93
N VAL A 102 7.84 5.03 -9.19
CA VAL A 102 6.40 4.85 -9.08
C VAL A 102 6.11 3.70 -8.11
N MET A 103 5.14 3.90 -7.24
CA MET A 103 4.60 2.84 -6.39
C MET A 103 3.36 2.27 -7.06
N LEU A 104 3.30 0.94 -7.23
CA LEU A 104 2.08 0.21 -7.60
C LEU A 104 1.56 -0.51 -6.36
N LEU A 105 0.31 -0.30 -5.98
CA LEU A 105 -0.33 -0.97 -4.85
C LEU A 105 -1.75 -1.40 -5.19
N GLY A 106 -2.22 -2.48 -4.59
CA GLY A 106 -3.54 -3.04 -4.88
C GLY A 106 -3.79 -4.37 -4.18
N GLY A 107 -4.91 -5.01 -4.48
CA GLY A 107 -5.27 -6.29 -3.89
C GLY A 107 -6.73 -6.69 -4.05
N GLU A 108 -7.13 -7.69 -3.28
CA GLU A 108 -8.53 -8.14 -3.14
C GLU A 108 -9.38 -7.02 -2.52
N ALA A 109 -10.53 -6.74 -3.13
CA ALA A 109 -11.48 -5.79 -2.59
C ALA A 109 -12.13 -6.31 -1.30
N PHE A 110 -12.29 -5.45 -0.29
CA PHE A 110 -12.97 -5.87 0.93
C PHE A 110 -14.44 -6.20 0.68
N LYS A 111 -14.86 -7.42 1.06
CA LYS A 111 -16.26 -7.88 0.96
C LYS A 111 -17.20 -7.30 2.01
N THR A 112 -16.65 -6.60 3.01
CA THR A 112 -17.39 -6.06 4.15
C THR A 112 -16.86 -4.67 4.50
N PRO A 113 -17.72 -3.77 5.01
CA PRO A 113 -17.27 -2.45 5.44
C PRO A 113 -16.15 -2.51 6.46
N ARG A 114 -15.32 -1.46 6.48
CA ARG A 114 -14.29 -1.25 7.51
C ARG A 114 -14.57 0.06 8.22
N HIS A 115 -14.49 0.02 9.55
CA HIS A 115 -14.54 1.19 10.39
C HIS A 115 -13.11 1.53 10.80
N VAL A 116 -12.71 2.77 10.50
CA VAL A 116 -11.39 3.30 10.85
C VAL A 116 -11.59 4.38 11.91
N TRP A 117 -10.91 4.24 13.03
CA TRP A 117 -10.85 5.27 14.07
C TRP A 117 -9.42 5.36 14.58
N TRP A 118 -8.74 6.46 14.27
CA TRP A 118 -7.33 6.63 14.66
C TRP A 118 -6.51 5.41 14.22
N ASN A 119 -5.79 4.74 15.14
CA ASN A 119 -4.98 3.57 14.86
C ASN A 119 -5.77 2.24 14.87
N PHE A 120 -7.10 2.28 14.96
CA PHE A 120 -7.95 1.09 15.02
C PHE A 120 -8.75 0.89 13.74
N VAL A 121 -8.70 -0.33 13.20
CA VAL A 121 -9.48 -0.76 12.03
C VAL A 121 -10.21 -2.05 12.37
N SER A 122 -11.52 -2.11 12.09
CA SER A 122 -12.35 -3.28 12.37
C SER A 122 -13.60 -3.29 11.50
N SER A 123 -14.14 -4.47 11.21
CA SER A 123 -15.47 -4.62 10.60
C SER A 123 -16.64 -4.41 11.59
N SER A 124 -16.34 -4.35 12.90
CA SER A 124 -17.31 -4.13 13.98
C SER A 124 -17.03 -2.82 14.72
N ARG A 125 -18.07 -1.98 14.85
CA ARG A 125 -18.02 -0.74 15.63
C ARG A 125 -17.84 -0.99 17.13
N ASP A 126 -18.46 -2.04 17.66
CA ASP A 126 -18.34 -2.38 19.08
C ASP A 126 -16.90 -2.72 19.44
N ARG A 127 -16.19 -3.42 18.54
CA ARG A 127 -14.77 -3.71 18.71
C ARG A 127 -13.89 -2.44 18.66
N ILE A 128 -14.26 -1.44 17.85
CA ILE A 128 -13.60 -0.13 17.89
C ILE A 128 -13.84 0.54 19.24
N ASN A 129 -15.07 0.56 19.75
CA ASN A 129 -15.39 1.18 21.04
C ASN A 129 -14.66 0.49 22.20
N GLN A 130 -14.58 -0.84 22.19
CA GLN A 130 -13.79 -1.59 23.15
C GLN A 130 -12.31 -1.20 23.09
N ALA A 131 -11.70 -1.19 21.89
CA ALA A 131 -10.30 -0.79 21.73
C ALA A 131 -10.02 0.65 22.19
N LYS A 132 -10.98 1.57 22.00
CA LYS A 132 -10.88 2.94 22.51
C LYS A 132 -10.88 2.98 24.04
N HIS A 133 -11.71 2.17 24.70
CA HIS A 133 -11.73 2.05 26.15
C HIS A 133 -10.42 1.43 26.66
N ASP A 134 -10.00 0.32 26.05
CA ASP A 134 -8.76 -0.37 26.42
C ASP A 134 -7.52 0.52 26.26
N TRP A 135 -7.48 1.39 25.25
CA TRP A 135 -6.40 2.35 25.11
C TRP A 135 -6.40 3.41 26.21
N LYS A 136 -7.57 3.93 26.58
CA LYS A 136 -7.70 4.92 27.65
C LYS A 136 -7.32 4.35 29.02
N GLU A 137 -7.72 3.11 29.29
CA GLU A 137 -7.43 2.42 30.55
C GLU A 137 -6.04 1.75 30.57
N ARG A 138 -5.26 1.84 29.48
CA ARG A 138 -3.94 1.20 29.33
C ARG A 138 -3.99 -0.33 29.46
N ASN A 139 -5.04 -0.95 28.92
CA ASN A 139 -5.21 -2.41 28.87
C ASN A 139 -4.40 -3.08 27.75
N PHE A 140 -3.76 -2.31 26.85
CA PHE A 140 -2.81 -2.84 25.87
C PHE A 140 -1.45 -3.10 26.53
N PRO A 141 -0.71 -4.15 26.13
CA PRO A 141 0.64 -4.38 26.60
C PRO A 141 1.54 -3.15 26.34
N LEU A 142 2.35 -2.79 27.33
CA LEU A 142 3.35 -1.74 27.17
C LEU A 142 4.50 -2.20 26.28
N VAL A 143 5.13 -1.24 25.62
CA VAL A 143 6.36 -1.48 24.85
C VAL A 143 7.50 -1.72 25.83
N PRO A 144 8.25 -2.84 25.72
CA PRO A 144 9.38 -3.10 26.60
C PRO A 144 10.42 -1.98 26.52
N GLY A 145 10.74 -1.37 27.66
CA GLY A 145 11.70 -0.26 27.73
C GLY A 145 11.12 1.13 27.47
N ASP A 146 9.81 1.24 27.20
CA ASP A 146 9.11 2.51 26.99
C ASP A 146 7.76 2.50 27.75
N SER A 147 7.82 2.81 29.04
CA SER A 147 6.66 2.90 29.93
C SER A 147 6.12 4.31 30.14
N GLU A 148 6.90 5.32 29.75
CA GLU A 148 6.65 6.72 30.06
C GLU A 148 5.90 7.43 28.93
N GLU A 149 6.19 7.08 27.68
CA GLU A 149 5.52 7.71 26.53
C GLU A 149 4.09 7.18 26.38
N PHE A 150 3.14 8.11 26.20
CA PHE A 150 1.74 7.77 25.98
C PHE A 150 1.07 8.82 25.10
N ILE A 151 0.55 8.38 23.94
CA ILE A 151 -0.22 9.23 23.05
C ILE A 151 -1.71 9.07 23.40
N PRO A 152 -2.38 10.11 23.94
CA PRO A 152 -3.80 10.02 24.25
C PRO A 152 -4.63 9.88 22.97
N ILE A 153 -5.71 9.12 23.06
CA ILE A 153 -6.67 9.02 21.96
C ILE A 153 -7.33 10.39 21.72
N PRO A 154 -7.50 10.85 20.47
CA PRO A 154 -8.17 12.12 20.22
C PRO A 154 -9.67 12.05 20.57
N GLU A 155 -10.24 13.19 20.94
CA GLU A 155 -11.67 13.32 21.26
C GLU A 155 -12.58 13.13 20.03
N VAL A 156 -12.10 13.58 18.87
CA VAL A 156 -12.74 13.42 17.57
C VAL A 156 -11.84 12.62 16.62
N PRO A 157 -12.41 11.84 15.68
CA PRO A 157 -11.58 11.08 14.75
C PRO A 157 -10.77 12.05 13.87
N LYS A 158 -9.45 11.83 13.82
CA LYS A 158 -8.53 12.58 12.95
C LYS A 158 -8.56 12.11 11.49
N THR A 159 -9.17 10.95 11.24
CA THR A 159 -9.33 10.35 9.92
C THR A 159 -10.70 10.65 9.36
N VAL A 160 -10.76 11.18 8.14
CA VAL A 160 -12.03 11.32 7.41
C VAL A 160 -12.51 9.92 7.06
N SER A 161 -13.58 9.47 7.72
CA SER A 161 -14.24 8.21 7.38
C SER A 161 -15.33 8.55 6.38
N TYR A 162 -15.05 8.41 5.09
CA TYR A 162 -16.12 8.45 4.09
C TYR A 162 -16.99 7.20 4.25
N PRO A 163 -18.32 7.32 4.16
CA PRO A 163 -19.21 6.16 4.11
C PRO A 163 -18.90 5.27 2.90
#